data_AF-A0A8J3HQR8-F1
#
_entry.id   AF-A0A8J3HQR8-F1
#
_cell.length_a   1.000
_cell.length_b   1.000
_cell.length_c   1.000
_cell.angle_alpha   90.00
_cell.angle_beta   90.00
_cell.angle_gamma   90.00
#
_symmetry.space_group_name_H-M   'P 1'
#
loop_
_entity.id
_entity.type
_entity.pdbx_description
1 polymer ?
#
loop_
_entity_poly.entity_id
_entity_poly.type
_entity_poly.pdbx_seq_one_letter_code
_entity_poly.pdbx_strand_id
1 'polypeptide(L)'
;MLSVLSVLSPDGTSRRLLVEGESGLGLSGGVLAALEVLAGWSLVTLSGSVDGGQDRVVVSVHRLTARIVRLLGRRPDATVPASVAVEVAAEFLGVLSAGLPLSQVALRRTEVDELVAHVRAIRDNTVGEPSALLLAQADWAAQSLRGAGDAAGSVVMLEANLTDRVRVLGSNHPETLSNRHNLATAYRGAGRVGEAIDLYKLVLTDHPAAIRRRPPGDAPHPPESRRCLPSSGSGGRCDRPV
;
A
#
# COMPACT_ATOMS: atom_id res chain seq x y z
N MET A 1 -0.59 11.46 -18.86
CA MET A 1 -0.86 12.54 -17.88
C MET A 1 -2.35 12.77 -17.61
N LEU A 2 -3.16 13.24 -18.56
CA LEU A 2 -4.58 13.58 -18.29
C LEU A 2 -5.41 12.41 -17.73
N SER A 3 -5.21 11.19 -18.25
CA SER A 3 -5.89 9.99 -17.71
C SER A 3 -5.53 9.73 -16.24
N VAL A 4 -4.27 9.94 -15.86
CA VAL A 4 -3.81 9.80 -14.47
C VAL A 4 -4.43 10.88 -13.58
N LEU A 5 -4.35 12.16 -13.99
CA LEU A 5 -4.99 13.26 -13.25
C LEU A 5 -6.51 13.03 -13.10
N SER A 6 -7.15 12.35 -14.06
CA SER A 6 -8.56 12.05 -13.99
C SER A 6 -8.93 11.04 -12.88
N VAL A 7 -8.01 10.21 -12.40
CA VAL A 7 -8.29 9.22 -11.34
C VAL A 7 -7.81 9.67 -9.95
N LEU A 8 -7.04 10.76 -9.89
CA LEU A 8 -6.63 11.42 -8.65
C LEU A 8 -7.77 12.23 -8.03
N SER A 9 -7.49 12.84 -6.87
CA SER A 9 -8.49 13.62 -6.12
C SER A 9 -9.02 14.78 -6.97
N PRO A 10 -10.36 15.01 -6.99
CA PRO A 10 -10.94 16.14 -7.71
C PRO A 10 -10.60 17.50 -7.10
N ASP A 11 -10.08 17.53 -5.87
CA ASP A 11 -9.69 18.77 -5.18
C ASP A 11 -8.35 19.32 -5.72
N GLY A 12 -7.68 18.54 -6.58
CA GLY A 12 -6.44 18.90 -7.24
C GLY A 12 -5.21 18.24 -6.63
N THR A 13 -4.09 18.36 -7.33
CA THR A 13 -2.78 17.86 -6.92
C THR A 13 -1.78 19.01 -6.98
N SER A 14 -0.99 19.17 -5.92
CA SER A 14 0.12 20.10 -5.83
C SER A 14 1.11 19.86 -6.97
N ARG A 15 1.44 20.91 -7.74
CA ARG A 15 2.42 20.86 -8.82
C ARG A 15 3.77 20.33 -8.35
N ARG A 16 4.16 20.73 -7.14
CA ARG A 16 5.34 20.19 -6.44
C ARG A 16 5.30 18.66 -6.34
N LEU A 17 4.19 18.08 -5.89
CA LEU A 17 4.06 16.62 -5.77
C LEU A 17 4.07 15.92 -7.12
N LEU A 18 3.47 16.53 -8.15
CA LEU A 18 3.55 16.00 -9.51
C LEU A 18 5.00 15.91 -10.00
N VAL A 19 5.82 16.92 -9.70
CA VAL A 19 7.26 16.92 -10.05
C VAL A 19 8.03 15.93 -9.17
N GLU A 20 7.79 15.88 -7.86
CA GLU A 20 8.47 14.95 -6.95
C GLU A 20 8.17 13.48 -7.29
N GLY A 21 6.94 13.18 -7.73
CA GLY A 21 6.49 11.83 -8.11
C GLY A 21 6.66 11.50 -9.60
N GLU A 22 7.35 12.35 -10.37
CA GLU A 22 7.44 12.27 -11.83
C GLU A 22 7.90 10.90 -12.36
N SER A 23 8.82 10.24 -11.65
CA SER A 23 9.33 8.92 -12.01
C SER A 23 8.23 7.84 -12.03
N GLY A 24 7.16 8.00 -11.23
CA GLY A 24 6.00 7.10 -11.22
C GLY A 24 4.94 7.42 -12.27
N LEU A 25 5.09 8.52 -13.03
CA LEU A 25 4.12 8.93 -14.06
C LEU A 25 4.47 8.41 -15.47
N GLY A 26 5.69 7.89 -15.67
CA GLY A 26 6.13 7.31 -16.94
C GLY A 26 6.12 8.28 -18.13
N LEU A 27 6.31 9.58 -17.88
CA LEU A 27 6.26 10.61 -18.93
C LEU A 27 7.62 10.78 -19.61
N SER A 28 7.66 10.75 -20.94
CA SER A 28 8.90 10.94 -21.71
C SER A 28 9.34 12.39 -21.85
N GLY A 29 8.40 13.34 -21.87
CA GLY A 29 8.66 14.79 -21.99
C GLY A 29 8.61 15.56 -20.66
N GLY A 30 8.38 14.83 -19.57
CA GLY A 30 8.28 15.35 -18.22
C GLY A 30 6.97 16.06 -17.84
N VAL A 31 6.81 16.30 -16.54
CA VAL A 31 5.57 16.77 -15.92
C VAL A 31 5.22 18.20 -16.33
N LEU A 32 6.19 19.12 -16.27
CA LEU A 32 5.94 20.53 -16.53
C LEU A 32 5.51 20.77 -17.99
N ALA A 33 6.19 20.14 -18.96
CA ALA A 33 5.83 20.24 -20.37
C ALA A 33 4.43 19.64 -20.63
N ALA A 34 4.10 18.52 -19.96
CA ALA A 34 2.76 17.93 -20.08
C ALA A 34 1.68 18.87 -19.51
N LEU A 35 1.95 19.56 -18.39
CA LEU A 35 1.03 20.53 -17.81
C LEU A 35 0.85 21.76 -18.71
N GLU A 36 1.91 22.25 -19.34
CA GLU A 36 1.84 23.36 -20.31
C GLU A 36 0.92 23.01 -21.48
N VAL A 37 1.08 21.81 -22.06
CA VAL A 37 0.20 21.34 -23.14
C VAL A 37 -1.24 21.27 -22.64
N LEU A 38 -1.50 20.61 -21.50
CA LEU A 38 -2.87 20.46 -20.99
C LEU A 38 -3.53 21.80 -20.64
N ALA A 39 -2.77 22.75 -20.11
CA ALA A 39 -3.24 24.09 -19.81
C ALA A 39 -3.55 24.87 -21.11
N GLY A 40 -2.72 24.72 -22.15
CA GLY A 40 -2.97 25.30 -23.48
C GLY A 40 -4.28 24.82 -24.11
N TRP A 41 -4.70 23.58 -23.84
CA TRP A 41 -5.98 23.02 -24.27
C TRP A 41 -7.13 23.27 -23.27
N SER A 42 -6.90 24.03 -22.19
CA SER A 42 -7.88 24.26 -21.10
C SER A 42 -8.41 22.97 -20.46
N LEU A 43 -7.60 21.90 -20.43
CA LEU A 43 -7.96 20.60 -19.84
C LEU A 43 -7.64 20.51 -18.35
N VAL A 44 -6.74 21.36 -17.87
CA VAL A 44 -6.39 21.52 -16.45
C VAL A 44 -6.53 22.99 -16.05
N THR A 45 -6.84 23.22 -14.78
CA THR A 45 -6.77 24.53 -14.14
C THR A 45 -5.54 24.57 -13.24
N LEU A 46 -4.75 25.62 -13.37
CA LEU A 46 -3.63 25.93 -12.47
C LEU A 46 -4.11 27.04 -11.53
N SER A 47 -4.19 26.75 -10.23
CA SER A 47 -4.60 27.71 -9.22
C SER A 47 -3.50 27.88 -8.19
N GLY A 48 -3.25 29.12 -7.75
CA GLY A 48 -2.18 29.45 -6.81
C GLY A 48 -1.09 30.32 -7.43
N SER A 49 -0.06 30.63 -6.65
CA SER A 49 1.06 31.46 -7.05
C SER A 49 2.38 30.82 -6.61
N VAL A 50 3.45 31.17 -7.31
CA VAL A 50 4.82 30.85 -6.93
C VAL A 50 5.39 32.10 -6.26
N ASP A 51 5.12 32.26 -4.97
CA ASP A 51 5.59 33.41 -4.18
C ASP A 51 6.55 32.96 -3.08
N GLY A 52 7.60 33.77 -2.85
CA GLY A 52 8.49 33.61 -1.69
C GLY A 52 9.22 32.27 -1.58
N GLY A 53 9.43 31.56 -2.70
CA GLY A 53 10.12 30.25 -2.73
C GLY A 53 9.24 29.05 -2.38
N GLN A 54 7.93 29.21 -2.19
CA GLN A 54 7.00 28.09 -2.04
C GLN A 54 6.13 27.92 -3.28
N ASP A 55 6.24 26.76 -3.93
CA ASP A 55 5.35 26.38 -5.03
C ASP A 55 4.01 25.88 -4.48
N ARG A 56 3.00 26.75 -4.48
CA ARG A 56 1.62 26.44 -4.04
C ARG A 56 0.64 26.28 -5.20
N VAL A 57 1.17 26.03 -6.39
CA VAL A 57 0.33 25.79 -7.57
C VAL A 57 -0.34 24.43 -7.41
N VAL A 58 -1.67 24.43 -7.48
CA VAL A 58 -2.51 23.23 -7.51
C VAL A 58 -3.02 23.03 -8.92
N VAL A 59 -2.83 21.82 -9.44
CA VAL A 59 -3.34 21.36 -10.73
C VAL A 59 -4.64 20.61 -10.50
N SER A 60 -5.73 21.04 -11.12
CA SER A 60 -7.00 20.31 -11.06
C SER A 60 -7.56 20.05 -12.45
N VAL A 61 -8.27 18.94 -12.60
CA VAL A 61 -9.07 18.64 -13.80
C VAL A 61 -10.53 18.89 -13.43
N HIS A 62 -11.25 19.62 -14.27
CA HIS A 62 -12.68 19.83 -14.04
C HIS A 62 -13.41 18.48 -13.90
N ARG A 63 -14.32 18.35 -12.93
CA ARG A 63 -14.95 17.07 -12.57
C ARG A 63 -15.62 16.39 -13.76
N LEU A 64 -16.25 17.15 -14.66
CA LEU A 64 -16.85 16.62 -15.89
C LEU A 64 -15.79 16.10 -16.87
N THR A 65 -14.71 16.83 -17.08
CA THR A 65 -13.60 16.42 -17.95
C THR A 65 -12.98 15.13 -17.43
N ALA A 66 -12.68 15.06 -16.13
CA ALA A 66 -12.16 13.87 -15.49
C ALA A 66 -13.13 12.68 -15.67
N ARG A 67 -14.43 12.89 -15.46
CA ARG A 67 -15.45 11.84 -15.67
C ARG A 67 -15.49 11.35 -17.10
N ILE A 68 -15.45 12.24 -18.09
CA ILE A 68 -15.45 11.89 -19.51
C ILE A 68 -14.19 11.07 -19.85
N VAL A 69 -13.01 11.51 -19.42
CA VAL A 69 -11.75 10.80 -19.63
C VAL A 69 -11.82 9.38 -19.07
N ARG A 70 -12.34 9.20 -17.85
CA ARG A 70 -12.52 7.87 -17.24
C ARG A 70 -13.53 7.01 -18.01
N LEU A 71 -14.62 7.59 -18.51
CA LEU A 71 -15.62 6.87 -19.32
C LEU A 71 -15.03 6.43 -20.67
N LEU A 72 -14.26 7.28 -21.32
CA LEU A 72 -13.55 6.93 -22.56
C LEU A 72 -12.53 5.83 -22.32
N GLY A 73 -11.81 5.87 -21.20
CA GLY A 73 -10.84 4.84 -20.80
C GLY A 73 -11.46 3.46 -20.50
N ARG A 74 -12.78 3.36 -20.34
CA ARG A 74 -13.48 2.07 -20.13
C ARG A 74 -13.90 1.39 -21.43
N ARG A 75 -13.74 2.07 -22.58
CA ARG A 75 -14.06 1.47 -23.87
C ARG A 75 -12.99 0.43 -24.26
N PRO A 76 -13.38 -0.64 -24.98
CA PRO A 76 -12.44 -1.70 -25.36
C PRO A 76 -11.34 -1.22 -26.31
N ASP A 77 -11.58 -0.12 -27.06
CA ASP A 77 -10.68 0.52 -28.01
C ASP A 77 -9.95 1.75 -27.44
N ALA A 78 -10.01 1.95 -26.12
CA ALA A 78 -9.38 3.11 -25.48
C ALA A 78 -7.86 3.12 -25.67
N THR A 79 -7.31 4.25 -26.11
CA THR A 79 -5.85 4.45 -26.25
C THR A 79 -5.12 4.25 -24.92
N VAL A 80 -5.72 4.70 -23.82
CA VAL A 80 -5.23 4.45 -22.46
C VAL A 80 -6.40 3.90 -21.64
N PRO A 81 -6.40 2.59 -21.35
CA PRO A 81 -7.42 1.98 -20.50
C PRO A 81 -7.46 2.61 -19.10
N ALA A 82 -8.65 2.67 -18.50
CA ALA A 82 -8.83 3.21 -17.15
C ALA A 82 -8.02 2.45 -16.08
N SER A 83 -7.83 1.14 -16.26
CA SER A 83 -6.97 0.31 -15.40
C SER A 83 -5.53 0.76 -15.43
N VAL A 84 -4.97 1.05 -16.62
CA VAL A 84 -3.60 1.56 -16.77
C VAL A 84 -3.45 2.92 -16.09
N ALA A 85 -4.45 3.81 -16.22
CA ALA A 85 -4.43 5.10 -15.53
C ALA A 85 -4.42 4.95 -13.99
N VAL A 86 -5.17 3.99 -13.46
CA VAL A 86 -5.20 3.65 -12.03
C VAL A 86 -3.86 3.09 -11.56
N GLU A 87 -3.24 2.17 -12.30
CA GLU A 87 -1.93 1.62 -11.94
C GLU A 87 -0.84 2.68 -11.97
N VAL A 88 -0.79 3.54 -13.00
CA VAL A 88 0.19 4.64 -13.04
C VAL A 88 -0.06 5.66 -11.92
N ALA A 89 -1.32 5.92 -11.56
CA ALA A 89 -1.64 6.76 -10.40
C ALA A 89 -1.17 6.11 -9.08
N ALA A 90 -1.30 4.79 -8.97
CA ALA A 90 -0.74 4.04 -7.85
C ALA A 90 0.79 4.12 -7.86
N GLU A 91 1.49 3.88 -8.97
CA GLU A 91 2.95 4.03 -9.03
C GLU A 91 3.43 5.42 -8.60
N PHE A 92 2.76 6.47 -9.08
CA PHE A 92 2.97 7.86 -8.65
C PHE A 92 2.89 8.04 -7.12
N LEU A 93 1.82 7.55 -6.49
CA LEU A 93 1.69 7.60 -5.03
C LEU A 93 2.73 6.72 -4.31
N GLY A 94 3.21 5.66 -4.95
CA GLY A 94 4.25 4.77 -4.44
C GLY A 94 5.56 5.52 -4.27
N VAL A 95 5.94 6.30 -5.28
CA VAL A 95 7.12 7.17 -5.24
C VAL A 95 7.02 8.20 -4.11
N LEU A 96 5.88 8.89 -4.00
CA LEU A 96 5.68 9.93 -2.99
C LEU A 96 5.65 9.38 -1.56
N SER A 97 4.91 8.28 -1.33
CA SER A 97 4.81 7.65 -0.01
C SER A 97 6.14 7.07 0.48
N ALA A 98 6.99 6.57 -0.43
CA ALA A 98 8.34 6.12 -0.08
C ALA A 98 9.24 7.26 0.44
N GLY A 99 9.03 8.48 -0.04
CA GLY A 99 9.72 9.69 0.42
C GLY A 99 9.18 10.27 1.74
N LEU A 100 8.09 9.70 2.28
CA LEU A 100 7.40 10.21 3.47
C LEU A 100 7.34 9.14 4.58
N PRO A 101 8.42 8.97 5.37
CA PRO A 101 8.41 7.98 6.44
C PRO A 101 7.34 8.32 7.49
N LEU A 102 6.75 7.30 8.12
CA LEU A 102 5.68 7.46 9.12
C LEU A 102 6.07 8.37 10.30
N SER A 103 7.36 8.51 10.59
CA SER A 103 7.88 9.44 11.61
C SER A 103 7.66 10.92 11.28
N GLN A 104 7.49 11.28 10.00
CA GLN A 104 7.31 12.65 9.54
C GLN A 104 5.85 13.03 9.26
N VAL A 105 4.93 12.07 9.33
CA VAL A 105 3.51 12.26 9.00
C VAL A 105 2.87 13.40 9.79
N ALA A 106 3.19 13.53 11.08
CA ALA A 106 2.65 14.61 11.92
C ALA A 106 3.17 16.01 11.50
N LEU A 107 4.41 16.09 11.00
CA LEU A 107 5.04 17.34 10.57
C LEU A 107 4.58 17.77 9.17
N ARG A 108 4.27 16.81 8.30
CA ARG A 108 3.85 17.03 6.90
C ARG A 108 2.36 16.73 6.69
N ARG A 109 1.52 17.12 7.66
CA ARG A 109 0.10 16.75 7.72
C ARG A 109 -0.69 17.11 6.46
N THR A 110 -0.48 18.30 5.90
CA THR A 110 -1.19 18.74 4.69
C THR A 110 -0.89 17.84 3.48
N GLU A 111 0.35 17.42 3.35
CA GLU A 111 0.78 16.53 2.26
C GLU A 111 0.27 15.11 2.49
N VAL A 112 0.27 14.63 3.73
CA VAL A 112 -0.38 13.36 4.09
C VAL A 112 -1.86 13.39 3.72
N ASP A 113 -2.58 14.44 4.09
CA ASP A 113 -4.01 14.55 3.82
C ASP A 113 -4.29 14.56 2.30
N GLU A 114 -3.44 15.23 1.51
CA GLU A 114 -3.49 15.22 0.05
C GLU A 114 -3.24 13.81 -0.53
N LEU A 115 -2.18 13.13 -0.10
CA LEU A 115 -1.87 11.78 -0.55
C LEU A 115 -2.95 10.78 -0.17
N VAL A 116 -3.51 10.88 1.05
CA VAL A 116 -4.64 10.04 1.49
C VAL A 116 -5.87 10.30 0.63
N ALA A 117 -6.17 11.55 0.28
CA ALA A 117 -7.27 11.88 -0.63
C ALA A 117 -7.06 11.26 -2.02
N HIS A 118 -5.82 11.25 -2.52
CA HIS A 118 -5.48 10.56 -3.76
C HIS A 118 -5.65 9.03 -3.67
N VAL A 119 -5.20 8.40 -2.58
CA VAL A 119 -5.43 6.94 -2.37
C VAL A 119 -6.92 6.61 -2.40
N ARG A 120 -7.76 7.41 -1.73
CA ARG A 120 -9.23 7.23 -1.76
C ARG A 120 -9.77 7.37 -3.17
N ALA A 121 -9.40 8.44 -3.88
CA ALA A 121 -9.87 8.68 -5.24
C ALA A 121 -9.47 7.58 -6.22
N ILE A 122 -8.25 7.05 -6.13
CA ILE A 122 -7.81 5.94 -6.99
C ILE A 122 -8.65 4.70 -6.70
N ARG A 123 -8.84 4.34 -5.42
CA ARG A 123 -9.69 3.21 -5.02
C ARG A 123 -11.11 3.32 -5.55
N ASP A 124 -11.72 4.50 -5.45
CA ASP A 124 -13.07 4.77 -5.96
C ASP A 124 -13.16 4.67 -7.50
N ASN A 125 -12.04 4.86 -8.19
CA ASN A 125 -11.96 4.79 -9.65
C ASN A 125 -11.50 3.43 -10.18
N THR A 126 -11.00 2.54 -9.32
CA THR A 126 -10.62 1.17 -9.68
C THR A 126 -11.84 0.38 -10.16
N VAL A 127 -11.71 -0.26 -11.31
CA VAL A 127 -12.72 -1.17 -11.85
C VAL A 127 -12.18 -2.59 -11.74
N GLY A 128 -12.86 -3.43 -10.96
CA GLY A 128 -12.45 -4.83 -10.73
C GLY A 128 -11.65 -5.01 -9.45
N GLU A 129 -10.58 -5.82 -9.54
CA GLU A 129 -9.72 -6.14 -8.41
C GLU A 129 -8.58 -5.12 -8.28
N PRO A 130 -8.37 -4.51 -7.10
CA PRO A 130 -7.26 -3.59 -6.89
C PRO A 130 -5.92 -4.31 -6.93
N SER A 131 -4.89 -3.64 -7.45
CA SER A 131 -3.53 -4.17 -7.45
C SER A 131 -2.95 -4.24 -6.03
N ALA A 132 -1.98 -5.13 -5.84
CA ALA A 132 -1.25 -5.25 -4.57
C ALA A 132 -0.61 -3.92 -4.14
N LEU A 133 -0.15 -3.11 -5.10
CA LEU A 133 0.40 -1.78 -4.84
C LEU A 133 -0.66 -0.85 -4.21
N LEU A 134 -1.86 -0.78 -4.79
CA LEU A 134 -2.95 0.05 -4.24
C LEU A 134 -3.38 -0.41 -2.84
N LEU A 135 -3.34 -1.72 -2.57
CA LEU A 135 -3.61 -2.28 -1.24
C LEU A 135 -2.52 -1.88 -0.22
N ALA A 136 -1.25 -1.87 -0.63
CA ALA A 136 -0.14 -1.40 0.21
C ALA A 136 -0.23 0.10 0.49
N GLN A 137 -0.71 0.89 -0.47
CA GLN A 137 -0.92 2.33 -0.31
C GLN A 137 -2.07 2.66 0.63
N ALA A 138 -3.15 1.89 0.60
CA ALA A 138 -4.23 2.00 1.57
C ALA A 138 -3.74 1.68 2.99
N ASP A 139 -2.84 0.70 3.15
CA ASP A 139 -2.19 0.42 4.44
C ASP A 139 -1.32 1.61 4.91
N TRP A 140 -0.52 2.19 4.02
CA TRP A 140 0.26 3.40 4.34
C TRP A 140 -0.66 4.56 4.74
N ALA A 141 -1.71 4.83 3.96
CA ALA A 141 -2.68 5.89 4.23
C ALA A 141 -3.35 5.71 5.60
N ALA A 142 -3.77 4.50 5.93
CA ALA A 142 -4.37 4.19 7.22
C ALA A 142 -3.41 4.40 8.40
N GLN A 143 -2.13 4.03 8.24
CA GLN A 143 -1.10 4.26 9.25
C GLN A 143 -0.81 5.75 9.41
N SER A 144 -0.74 6.50 8.31
CA SER A 144 -0.55 7.93 8.33
C SER A 144 -1.71 8.67 9.02
N LEU A 145 -2.96 8.29 8.72
CA LEU A 145 -4.14 8.83 9.42
C LEU A 145 -4.05 8.60 10.94
N ARG A 146 -3.66 7.40 11.36
CA ARG A 146 -3.46 7.08 12.77
C ARG A 146 -2.34 7.90 13.40
N GLY A 147 -1.21 8.05 12.71
CA GLY A 147 -0.08 8.87 13.16
C GLY A 147 -0.44 10.35 13.29
N ALA A 148 -1.38 10.84 12.48
CA ALA A 148 -1.94 12.19 12.57
C ALA A 148 -3.07 12.33 13.61
N GLY A 149 -3.43 11.26 14.32
CA GLY A 149 -4.49 11.24 15.33
C GLY A 149 -5.91 11.01 14.79
N ASP A 150 -6.08 10.81 13.48
CA ASP A 150 -7.37 10.44 12.87
C ASP A 150 -7.60 8.92 12.94
N ALA A 151 -7.92 8.44 14.13
CA ALA A 151 -8.19 7.02 14.36
C ALA A 151 -9.46 6.56 13.60
N ALA A 152 -10.47 7.42 13.46
CA ALA A 152 -11.70 7.10 12.75
C ALA A 152 -11.46 6.90 11.25
N GLY A 153 -10.72 7.82 10.61
CA GLY A 153 -10.31 7.68 9.21
C GLY A 153 -9.43 6.46 8.97
N SER A 154 -8.54 6.13 9.92
CA SER A 154 -7.71 4.92 9.87
C SER A 154 -8.57 3.64 9.84
N VAL A 155 -9.58 3.57 10.71
CA VAL A 155 -10.52 2.43 10.76
C VAL A 155 -11.26 2.27 9.44
N VAL A 156 -11.87 3.35 8.93
CA VAL A 156 -12.63 3.31 7.66
C VAL A 156 -11.75 2.84 6.51
N MET A 157 -10.52 3.35 6.41
CA MET A 157 -9.58 2.92 5.37
C MET A 157 -9.23 1.43 5.49
N LEU A 158 -8.99 0.93 6.72
CA LEU A 158 -8.62 -0.46 6.94
C LEU A 158 -9.78 -1.45 6.75
N GLU A 159 -11.01 -1.10 7.14
CA GLU A 159 -12.19 -1.93 6.88
C GLU A 159 -12.42 -2.11 5.37
N ALA A 160 -12.31 -1.02 4.60
CA ALA A 160 -12.39 -1.08 3.14
C ALA A 160 -11.23 -1.91 2.55
N ASN A 161 -10.00 -1.71 3.03
CA ASN A 161 -8.84 -2.45 2.54
C ASN A 161 -8.90 -3.94 2.88
N LEU A 162 -9.45 -4.30 4.05
CA LEU A 162 -9.67 -5.69 4.45
C LEU A 162 -10.67 -6.38 3.51
N THR A 163 -11.75 -5.69 3.15
CA THR A 163 -12.76 -6.20 2.23
C THR A 163 -12.12 -6.54 0.88
N ASP A 164 -11.30 -5.64 0.34
CA ASP A 164 -10.58 -5.89 -0.90
C ASP A 164 -9.55 -7.01 -0.77
N ARG A 165 -8.77 -7.06 0.33
CA ARG A 165 -7.78 -8.13 0.56
C ARG A 165 -8.42 -9.50 0.66
N VAL A 166 -9.57 -9.61 1.32
CA VAL A 166 -10.31 -10.88 1.40
C VAL A 166 -10.78 -11.31 0.02
N ARG A 167 -11.24 -10.37 -0.83
CA ARG A 167 -11.69 -10.65 -2.19
C ARG A 167 -10.55 -11.07 -3.13
N VAL A 168 -9.42 -10.36 -3.08
CA VAL A 168 -8.26 -10.57 -3.98
C VAL A 168 -7.38 -11.75 -3.53
N LEU A 169 -7.05 -11.82 -2.24
CA LEU A 169 -6.03 -12.72 -1.69
C LEU A 169 -6.61 -13.86 -0.84
N GLY A 170 -7.85 -13.71 -0.39
CA GLY A 170 -8.49 -14.63 0.54
C GLY A 170 -8.27 -14.28 2.02
N SER A 171 -9.06 -14.89 2.90
CA SER A 171 -9.09 -14.59 4.34
C SER A 171 -7.81 -14.96 5.10
N ASN A 172 -7.10 -16.00 4.64
CA ASN A 172 -5.97 -16.60 5.35
C ASN A 172 -4.62 -16.16 4.77
N HIS A 173 -4.62 -15.27 3.78
CA HIS A 173 -3.39 -14.75 3.21
C HIS A 173 -2.63 -13.91 4.24
N PRO A 174 -1.28 -14.01 4.31
CA PRO A 174 -0.47 -13.26 5.28
C PRO A 174 -0.79 -11.75 5.30
N GLU A 175 -0.93 -11.12 4.14
CA GLU A 175 -1.27 -9.69 4.05
C GLU A 175 -2.69 -9.36 4.56
N THR A 176 -3.65 -10.28 4.38
CA THR A 176 -5.01 -10.13 4.93
C THR A 176 -4.96 -10.19 6.45
N LEU A 177 -4.17 -11.10 7.02
CA LEU A 177 -3.96 -11.20 8.47
C LEU A 177 -3.23 -9.96 9.02
N SER A 178 -2.21 -9.46 8.32
CA SER A 178 -1.54 -8.19 8.68
C SER A 178 -2.50 -7.01 8.66
N ASN A 179 -3.42 -6.96 7.70
CA ASN A 179 -4.44 -5.91 7.65
C ASN A 179 -5.40 -5.99 8.84
N ARG A 180 -5.86 -7.20 9.22
CA ARG A 180 -6.68 -7.41 10.43
C ARG A 180 -5.96 -6.96 11.70
N HIS A 181 -4.66 -7.25 11.83
CA HIS A 181 -3.85 -6.76 12.94
C HIS A 181 -3.79 -5.23 12.97
N ASN A 182 -3.61 -4.60 11.80
CA ASN A 182 -3.60 -3.16 11.67
C ASN A 182 -4.97 -2.56 12.04
N LEU A 183 -6.07 -3.18 11.63
CA LEU A 183 -7.44 -2.76 11.98
C LEU A 183 -7.70 -2.86 13.48
N ALA A 184 -7.27 -3.95 14.13
CA ALA A 184 -7.38 -4.09 15.59
C ALA A 184 -6.63 -2.97 16.32
N THR A 185 -5.46 -2.60 15.80
CA THR A 185 -4.68 -1.48 16.33
C THR A 185 -5.38 -0.13 16.10
N ALA A 186 -6.10 0.04 14.98
CA ALA A 186 -6.92 1.23 14.72
C ALA A 186 -8.10 1.32 15.70
N TYR A 187 -8.82 0.21 15.91
CA TYR A 187 -9.91 0.14 16.89
C TYR A 187 -9.46 0.53 18.28
N ARG A 188 -8.29 0.05 18.72
CA ARG A 188 -7.70 0.47 20.00
C ARG A 188 -7.47 1.98 20.05
N GLY A 189 -6.90 2.56 18.99
CA GLY A 189 -6.69 4.00 18.89
C GLY A 189 -7.98 4.82 18.88
N ALA A 190 -9.08 4.26 18.37
CA ALA A 190 -10.40 4.87 18.35
C ALA A 190 -11.22 4.63 19.64
N GLY A 191 -10.65 3.98 20.66
CA GLY A 191 -11.36 3.64 21.91
C GLY A 191 -12.33 2.45 21.80
N ARG A 192 -12.40 1.77 20.63
CA ARG A 192 -13.20 0.57 20.36
C ARG A 192 -12.48 -0.69 20.87
N VAL A 193 -12.16 -0.72 22.16
CA VAL A 193 -11.27 -1.73 22.75
C VAL A 193 -11.83 -3.15 22.67
N GLY A 194 -13.15 -3.33 22.83
CA GLY A 194 -13.78 -4.66 22.71
C GLY A 194 -13.55 -5.28 21.33
N GLU A 195 -13.83 -4.52 20.28
CA GLU A 195 -13.65 -4.95 18.90
C GLU A 195 -12.17 -5.18 18.55
N ALA A 196 -11.27 -4.38 19.13
CA ALA A 196 -9.83 -4.61 19.02
C ALA A 196 -9.42 -5.96 19.61
N ILE A 197 -9.91 -6.30 20.81
CA ILE A 197 -9.61 -7.57 21.48
C ILE A 197 -10.12 -8.75 20.65
N ASP A 198 -11.36 -8.69 20.19
CA ASP A 198 -11.97 -9.76 19.42
C ASP A 198 -11.21 -10.00 18.11
N LEU A 199 -10.81 -8.92 17.43
CA LEU A 199 -10.04 -9.01 16.20
C LEU A 199 -8.60 -9.50 16.45
N TYR A 200 -7.95 -9.10 17.55
CA TYR A 200 -6.65 -9.66 17.92
C TYR A 200 -6.72 -11.15 18.23
N LYS A 201 -7.76 -11.60 18.94
CA LYS A 201 -7.98 -13.03 19.20
C LYS A 201 -8.10 -13.80 17.89
N LEU A 202 -8.93 -13.30 16.96
CA LEU A 202 -9.11 -13.92 15.64
C LEU A 202 -7.78 -14.03 14.87
N VAL A 203 -6.98 -12.96 14.85
CA VAL A 203 -5.66 -12.99 14.19
C VAL A 203 -4.72 -14.02 14.83
N LEU A 204 -4.72 -14.13 16.16
CA LEU A 204 -3.90 -15.14 16.86
C LEU A 204 -4.37 -16.57 16.62
N THR A 205 -5.69 -16.80 16.54
CA THR A 205 -6.26 -18.13 16.23
C THR A 205 -6.09 -18.54 14.78
N ASP A 206 -6.04 -17.57 13.86
CA ASP A 206 -5.80 -17.79 12.42
C ASP A 206 -4.29 -17.84 12.09
N HIS A 207 -3.42 -17.42 13.02
CA HIS A 207 -1.97 -17.48 12.91
C HIS A 207 -1.26 -18.56 13.79
N PRO A 208 -1.78 -19.80 13.94
CA PRO A 208 -1.14 -20.83 14.76
C PRO A 208 0.07 -21.48 14.06
N ALA A 209 0.29 -21.22 12.77
CA ALA A 209 1.41 -21.79 12.02
C ALA A 209 2.75 -21.06 12.21
N ALA A 210 2.73 -19.77 12.60
CA ALA A 210 3.95 -18.99 12.84
C ALA A 210 4.43 -19.02 14.30
N ILE A 211 3.55 -19.43 15.23
CA ILE A 211 3.86 -19.61 16.66
C ILE A 211 3.89 -21.10 17.02
N ARG A 212 4.30 -21.98 16.09
CA ARG A 212 4.93 -23.21 16.54
C ARG A 212 6.33 -22.82 17.03
N ARG A 213 6.41 -22.34 18.27
CA ARG A 213 7.65 -22.35 19.03
C ARG A 213 8.26 -23.74 18.80
N ARG A 214 9.50 -23.79 18.31
CA ARG A 214 10.31 -25.01 18.39
C ARG A 214 10.14 -25.55 19.82
N PRO A 215 9.66 -26.78 20.02
CA PRO A 215 9.55 -27.32 21.36
C PRO A 215 10.93 -27.19 22.03
N PRO A 216 11.02 -26.70 23.29
CA PRO A 216 12.28 -26.72 24.01
C PRO A 216 12.58 -28.19 24.33
N GLY A 217 13.33 -28.85 23.44
CA GLY A 217 13.58 -30.28 23.55
C GLY A 217 14.71 -30.79 22.67
N ASP A 218 14.84 -30.30 21.43
CA ASP A 218 15.85 -30.87 20.52
C ASP A 218 17.09 -29.98 20.48
N ALA A 219 17.88 -30.08 21.57
CA ALA A 219 19.31 -29.83 21.48
C ALA A 219 19.89 -30.80 20.44
N PRO A 220 20.79 -30.37 19.54
CA PRO A 220 21.48 -31.31 18.68
C PRO A 220 22.29 -32.25 19.59
N HIS A 221 21.90 -33.52 19.64
CA HIS A 221 22.78 -34.53 20.20
C HIS A 221 24.10 -34.45 19.43
N PRO A 222 25.26 -34.30 20.09
CA PRO A 222 26.53 -34.41 19.41
C PRO A 222 26.60 -35.79 18.75
N PRO A 223 27.24 -35.93 17.57
CA PRO A 223 27.33 -37.22 16.91
C PRO A 223 27.96 -38.20 17.91
N GLU A 224 27.26 -39.29 18.18
CA GLU A 224 27.77 -40.36 19.03
C GLU A 224 29.14 -40.78 18.49
N SER A 225 30.19 -40.38 19.20
CA SER A 225 31.51 -40.98 19.04
C SER A 225 31.31 -42.46 19.33
N ARG A 226 31.37 -43.29 18.28
CA ARG A 226 31.34 -44.76 18.38
C ARG A 226 32.27 -45.18 19.52
N ARG A 227 31.70 -45.58 20.65
CA ARG A 227 32.45 -46.29 21.69
C ARG A 227 32.77 -47.67 21.12
N CYS A 228 33.97 -47.83 20.59
CA CYS A 228 34.56 -49.15 20.46
C CYS A 228 34.82 -49.68 21.88
N LEU A 229 34.00 -50.62 22.33
CA LEU A 229 34.36 -51.48 23.45
C LEU A 229 35.48 -52.43 22.98
N PRO A 230 36.54 -52.67 23.77
CA PRO A 230 37.55 -53.63 23.39
C PRO A 230 36.99 -55.04 23.60
N SER A 231 36.63 -55.73 22.51
CA SER A 231 36.45 -57.19 22.55
C SER A 231 37.83 -57.84 22.40
N SER A 232 38.35 -58.36 23.50
CA SER A 232 39.35 -59.41 23.50
C SER A 232 38.86 -60.59 22.64
N GLY A 233 39.62 -60.96 21.61
CA GLY A 233 39.43 -62.21 20.87
C GLY A 233 38.89 -62.07 19.45
N SER A 234 39.79 -62.25 18.49
CA SER A 234 39.58 -62.75 17.11
C SER A 234 38.31 -62.36 16.31
N GLY A 235 38.51 -61.47 15.33
CA GLY A 235 37.81 -61.51 14.02
C GLY A 235 36.50 -60.75 13.89
N GLY A 236 36.56 -59.42 13.72
CA GLY A 236 35.38 -58.59 13.43
C GLY A 236 35.30 -58.12 11.96
N ARG A 237 34.28 -58.59 11.22
CA ARG A 237 33.73 -57.88 10.04
C ARG A 237 32.63 -56.94 10.54
N CYS A 238 32.60 -55.70 10.04
CA CYS A 238 31.49 -54.79 10.24
C CYS A 238 30.71 -54.68 8.93
N ASP A 239 29.51 -55.26 8.86
CA ASP A 239 28.55 -55.02 7.79
C ASP A 239 27.85 -53.66 7.99
N ARG A 240 27.67 -52.92 6.89
CA ARG A 240 26.80 -51.74 6.83
C ARG A 240 25.39 -52.18 6.43
N PRO A 241 24.32 -51.66 7.03
CA PRO A 241 23.01 -51.68 6.39
C PRO A 241 22.69 -50.34 5.71
N VAL A 242 22.01 -50.55 4.58
CA VAL A 242 21.34 -49.71 3.57
C VAL A 242 20.73 -48.41 4.08
#